data_AF-A0A9X1YMA5-F1
#
_entry.id   AF-A0A9X1YMA5-F1
#
_cell.length_a   1.000
_cell.length_b   1.000
_cell.length_c   1.000
_cell.angle_alpha   90.00
_cell.angle_beta   90.00
_cell.angle_gamma   90.00
#
_symmetry.space_group_name_H-M   'P 1'
#
loop_
_entity.id
_entity.type
_entity.pdbx_description
1 polymer ?
#
loop_
_entity_poly.entity_id
_entity_poly.type
_entity_poly.pdbx_seq_one_letter_code
_entity_poly.pdbx_strand_id
1 'polypeptide(L)'
;MIHPTRLSTFCPTPAAPARPAARDARTRGRRALAVATCAAVLQAAGLNATAAQARKPRAPKAASTPSTAQILAPSAATVPDALSPDKLIYRCGNTYSSQACANAKRVDVADERSDAQRRQSEELTARDKRLAAWLEAQRHEREAAASAASATRTTRVAKASKECGAKSKESCPAGEPVTRQTRTIAVLAPPSPVAGKSR
;
A
#
# COMPACT_ATOMS: atom_id res chain seq x y z
N MET A 1 48.21 27.10 12.87
CA MET A 1 48.11 25.69 12.46
C MET A 1 47.50 24.90 13.62
N ILE A 2 46.22 24.59 13.57
CA ILE A 2 45.50 23.86 14.63
C ILE A 2 44.85 22.66 13.96
N HIS A 3 45.28 21.45 14.31
CA HIS A 3 44.72 20.20 13.81
C HIS A 3 43.46 19.85 14.63
N PRO A 4 42.32 19.52 13.99
CA PRO A 4 41.20 18.93 14.70
C PRO A 4 41.42 17.42 14.89
N THR A 5 41.46 17.01 16.15
CA THR A 5 41.47 15.63 16.62
C THR A 5 40.16 14.93 16.25
N ARG A 6 40.27 13.83 15.48
CA ARG A 6 39.14 12.94 15.16
C ARG A 6 38.81 12.07 16.37
N LEU A 7 37.69 12.36 17.03
CA LEU A 7 37.05 11.43 17.96
C LEU A 7 36.33 10.34 17.14
N SER A 8 36.95 9.16 17.07
CA SER A 8 36.37 7.97 16.47
C SER A 8 35.37 7.35 17.45
N THR A 9 34.08 7.61 17.25
CA THR A 9 33.01 6.97 18.02
C THR A 9 32.79 5.56 17.47
N PHE A 10 33.28 4.57 18.19
CA PHE A 10 33.00 3.15 17.96
C PHE A 10 31.51 2.87 18.25
N CYS A 11 30.72 2.59 17.23
CA CYS A 11 29.39 2.00 17.42
C CYS A 11 29.52 0.48 17.64
N PRO A 12 28.99 -0.10 18.73
CA PRO A 12 28.96 -1.54 18.91
C PRO A 12 27.94 -2.19 17.95
N THR A 13 28.39 -3.22 17.24
CA THR A 13 27.58 -4.06 16.36
C THR A 13 26.56 -4.85 17.19
N PRO A 14 25.24 -4.80 16.88
CA PRO A 14 24.27 -5.62 17.58
C PRO A 14 24.46 -7.09 17.21
N ALA A 15 24.68 -7.91 18.24
CA ALA A 15 24.79 -9.37 18.15
C ALA A 15 23.54 -9.98 17.48
N ALA A 16 23.77 -10.91 16.57
CA ALA A 16 22.73 -11.64 15.85
C ALA A 16 21.80 -12.39 16.82
N PRO A 17 20.47 -12.39 16.61
CA PRO A 17 19.55 -13.15 17.44
C PRO A 17 19.75 -14.66 17.20
N ALA A 18 20.06 -15.37 18.28
CA ALA A 18 20.13 -16.82 18.32
C ALA A 18 18.82 -17.45 17.83
N ARG A 19 18.93 -18.48 16.99
CA ARG A 19 17.81 -19.28 16.48
C ARG A 19 17.00 -19.87 17.65
N PRO A 20 15.66 -19.74 17.67
CA PRO A 20 14.85 -20.38 18.70
C PRO A 20 14.88 -21.90 18.51
N ALA A 21 15.41 -22.58 19.53
CA ALA A 21 15.31 -24.02 19.68
C ALA A 21 13.83 -24.47 19.66
N ALA A 22 13.61 -25.66 19.09
CA ALA A 22 12.32 -26.30 18.91
C ALA A 22 11.43 -26.19 20.17
N ARG A 23 10.27 -25.53 20.03
CA ARG A 23 9.30 -25.40 21.11
C ARG A 23 8.51 -26.68 21.28
N ASP A 24 8.71 -27.26 22.45
CA ASP A 24 8.05 -28.44 22.99
C ASP A 24 6.51 -28.29 23.08
N ALA A 25 5.78 -29.32 22.70
CA ALA A 25 4.33 -29.30 22.45
C ALA A 25 3.44 -29.28 23.72
N ARG A 26 4.00 -29.13 24.93
CA ARG A 26 3.28 -29.38 26.19
C ARG A 26 2.60 -28.16 26.86
N THR A 27 2.64 -26.95 26.30
CA THR A 27 2.12 -25.73 26.96
C THR A 27 0.75 -25.24 26.46
N ARG A 28 -0.10 -26.12 25.90
CA ARG A 28 -1.45 -25.74 25.43
C ARG A 28 -2.50 -25.59 26.56
N GLY A 29 -2.21 -25.98 27.80
CA GLY A 29 -3.21 -26.03 28.87
C GLY A 29 -3.46 -24.75 29.69
N ARG A 30 -2.58 -23.73 29.65
CA ARG A 30 -2.65 -22.58 30.59
C ARG A 30 -3.01 -21.22 29.98
N ARG A 31 -3.29 -21.13 28.68
CA ARG A 31 -3.60 -19.85 28.01
C ARG A 31 -5.08 -19.44 27.99
N ALA A 32 -5.97 -20.25 28.54
CA ALA A 32 -7.41 -19.94 28.50
C ALA A 32 -7.88 -18.93 29.55
N LEU A 33 -7.10 -18.65 30.62
CA LEU A 33 -7.53 -17.78 31.72
C LEU A 33 -6.95 -16.35 31.68
N ALA A 34 -6.02 -16.04 30.76
CA ALA A 34 -5.35 -14.73 30.70
C ALA A 34 -5.93 -13.76 29.65
N VAL A 35 -6.92 -14.18 28.86
CA VAL A 35 -7.50 -13.35 27.77
C VAL A 35 -8.68 -12.49 28.24
N ALA A 36 -9.25 -12.76 29.42
CA ALA A 36 -10.43 -12.06 29.91
C ALA A 36 -10.16 -10.67 30.53
N THR A 37 -8.92 -10.31 30.85
CA THR A 37 -8.60 -9.07 31.59
C THR A 37 -8.00 -7.93 30.76
N CYS A 38 -7.54 -8.17 29.53
CA CYS A 38 -6.97 -7.08 28.69
C CYS A 38 -8.01 -6.25 27.93
N ALA A 39 -9.26 -6.71 27.82
CA ALA A 39 -10.29 -5.97 27.09
C ALA A 39 -10.74 -4.67 27.80
N ALA A 40 -10.57 -4.58 29.12
CA ALA A 40 -11.04 -3.43 29.90
C ALA A 40 -10.08 -2.22 29.90
N VAL A 41 -8.79 -2.40 29.59
CA VAL A 41 -7.79 -1.32 29.71
C VAL A 41 -7.68 -0.46 28.44
N LEU A 42 -8.04 -1.00 27.26
CA LEU A 42 -7.98 -0.23 26.00
C LEU A 42 -9.13 0.79 25.82
N GLN A 43 -10.15 0.79 26.67
CA GLN A 43 -11.28 1.72 26.56
C GLN A 43 -11.04 3.07 27.27
N ALA A 44 -9.95 3.20 28.05
CA ALA A 44 -9.60 4.43 28.76
C ALA A 44 -8.59 5.34 28.02
N ALA A 45 -7.94 4.84 26.95
CA ALA A 45 -6.99 5.62 26.17
C ALA A 45 -7.71 6.36 25.03
N GLY A 46 -8.36 7.48 25.37
CA GLY A 46 -9.04 8.40 24.47
C GLY A 46 -8.13 9.03 23.41
N LEU A 47 -7.73 8.26 22.39
CA LEU A 47 -7.12 8.76 21.17
C LEU A 47 -8.23 9.31 20.27
N ASN A 48 -8.55 10.59 20.49
CA ASN A 48 -9.35 11.41 19.60
C ASN A 48 -8.68 11.47 18.22
N ALA A 49 -9.16 10.65 17.29
CA ALA A 49 -8.83 10.76 15.88
C ALA A 49 -9.31 12.12 15.37
N THR A 50 -8.37 12.98 14.99
CA THR A 50 -8.65 14.27 14.39
C THR A 50 -9.42 14.08 13.10
N ALA A 51 -10.61 14.69 13.07
CA ALA A 51 -11.54 14.66 11.97
C ALA A 51 -10.92 15.25 10.70
N ALA A 52 -10.51 14.37 9.78
CA ALA A 52 -10.26 14.74 8.39
C ALA A 52 -11.60 15.16 7.78
N GLN A 53 -11.76 16.47 7.57
CA GLN A 53 -12.96 17.07 6.98
C GLN A 53 -13.22 16.47 5.59
N ALA A 54 -14.25 15.64 5.50
CA ALA A 54 -14.77 15.10 4.26
C ALA A 54 -15.36 16.24 3.41
N ARG A 55 -14.59 16.71 2.43
CA ARG A 55 -15.11 17.59 1.38
C ARG A 55 -16.08 16.79 0.51
N LYS A 56 -17.32 17.28 0.37
CA LYS A 56 -18.34 16.76 -0.55
C LYS A 56 -17.75 16.58 -1.95
N PRO A 57 -17.88 15.40 -2.59
CA PRO A 57 -17.51 15.24 -3.99
C PRO A 57 -18.47 16.09 -4.84
N ARG A 58 -17.97 17.16 -5.45
CA ARG A 58 -18.68 17.83 -6.55
C ARG A 58 -18.65 16.89 -7.75
N ALA A 59 -19.83 16.51 -8.23
CA ALA A 59 -19.99 15.77 -9.48
C ALA A 59 -19.32 16.56 -10.63
N PRO A 60 -18.38 15.97 -11.38
CA PRO A 60 -17.84 16.61 -12.57
C PRO A 60 -18.93 16.66 -13.65
N LYS A 61 -19.23 17.88 -14.09
CA LYS A 61 -20.09 18.17 -15.24
C LYS A 61 -19.44 17.54 -16.47
N ALA A 62 -20.19 16.68 -17.18
CA ALA A 62 -19.74 15.97 -18.37
C ALA A 62 -19.19 16.95 -19.41
N ALA A 63 -17.86 16.96 -19.57
CA ALA A 63 -17.18 17.58 -20.69
C ALA A 63 -16.67 16.47 -21.61
N SER A 64 -17.05 16.61 -22.88
CA SER A 64 -16.72 15.79 -24.04
C SER A 64 -15.28 15.27 -24.06
N THR A 65 -15.13 13.98 -24.27
CA THR A 65 -13.86 13.30 -24.56
C THR A 65 -13.36 13.64 -25.96
N PRO A 66 -12.13 14.14 -26.13
CA PRO A 66 -11.38 13.85 -27.35
C PRO A 66 -10.81 12.44 -27.26
N SER A 67 -11.26 11.62 -28.21
CA SER A 67 -10.63 10.37 -28.61
C SER A 67 -9.17 10.63 -28.98
N THR A 68 -8.23 10.09 -28.21
CA THR A 68 -6.83 9.98 -28.64
C THR A 68 -6.24 8.70 -28.09
N ALA A 69 -6.47 7.62 -28.83
CA ALA A 69 -5.61 6.46 -28.79
C ALA A 69 -4.22 6.89 -29.30
N GLN A 70 -3.29 7.15 -28.39
CA GLN A 70 -1.86 7.03 -28.67
C GLN A 70 -1.16 6.29 -27.53
N ILE A 71 -0.78 5.07 -27.89
CA ILE A 71 0.33 4.28 -27.39
C ILE A 71 1.54 5.18 -27.17
N LEU A 72 2.15 5.20 -25.98
CA LEU A 72 3.60 5.39 -25.82
C LEU A 72 4.05 5.00 -24.40
N ALA A 73 5.05 4.12 -24.42
CA ALA A 73 5.88 3.51 -23.39
C ALA A 73 5.87 4.09 -21.95
N PRO A 74 6.03 3.23 -20.91
CA PRO A 74 6.52 3.68 -19.61
C PRO A 74 7.97 4.11 -19.78
N SER A 75 8.18 5.37 -20.17
CA SER A 75 9.47 6.02 -20.02
C SER A 75 9.86 5.86 -18.55
N ALA A 76 10.92 5.10 -18.30
CA ALA A 76 11.64 5.14 -17.05
C ALA A 76 11.99 6.60 -16.79
N ALA A 77 11.16 7.27 -16.00
CA ALA A 77 11.46 8.58 -15.47
C ALA A 77 12.68 8.38 -14.58
N THR A 78 13.86 8.55 -15.18
CA THR A 78 15.07 8.93 -14.49
C THR A 78 14.67 10.15 -13.68
N VAL A 79 14.35 9.91 -12.40
CA VAL A 79 14.18 10.98 -11.42
C VAL A 79 15.47 11.78 -11.53
N PRO A 80 15.42 13.05 -11.99
CA PRO A 80 16.63 13.80 -12.24
C PRO A 80 17.41 13.81 -10.94
N ASP A 81 18.65 13.35 -11.09
CA ASP A 81 19.71 13.32 -10.09
C ASP A 81 19.57 14.52 -9.17
N ALA A 82 19.44 14.26 -7.86
CA ALA A 82 19.09 15.24 -6.84
C ALA A 82 19.88 16.53 -7.10
N LEU A 83 19.18 17.54 -7.64
CA LEU A 83 19.75 18.82 -7.98
C LEU A 83 20.40 19.34 -6.70
N SER A 84 21.73 19.43 -6.72
CA SER A 84 22.52 19.92 -5.59
C SER A 84 21.85 21.18 -5.04
N PRO A 85 21.68 21.32 -3.71
CA PRO A 85 20.86 22.38 -3.12
C PRO A 85 21.32 23.81 -3.47
N ASP A 86 22.50 23.95 -4.05
CA ASP A 86 23.07 25.21 -4.53
C ASP A 86 22.78 25.54 -6.02
N LYS A 87 21.96 24.74 -6.72
CA LYS A 87 21.65 25.04 -8.13
C LYS A 87 20.73 26.27 -8.22
N LEU A 88 21.34 27.39 -8.61
CA LEU A 88 20.65 28.65 -8.84
C LEU A 88 19.70 28.52 -10.03
N ILE A 89 18.40 28.66 -9.76
CA ILE A 89 17.38 28.73 -10.81
C ILE A 89 17.00 30.20 -10.99
N TYR A 90 16.95 30.63 -12.24
CA TYR A 90 16.61 31.99 -12.64
C TYR A 90 15.23 32.00 -13.27
N ARG A 91 14.40 33.00 -12.92
CA ARG A 91 13.12 33.22 -13.60
C ARG A 91 13.29 34.25 -14.71
N CYS A 92 13.23 33.78 -15.95
CA CYS A 92 13.38 34.58 -17.16
C CYS A 92 12.00 34.82 -17.79
N GLY A 93 11.31 35.88 -17.35
CA GLY A 93 9.91 36.12 -17.73
C GLY A 93 8.99 35.06 -17.13
N ASN A 94 8.34 34.25 -17.98
CA ASN A 94 7.41 33.19 -17.57
C ASN A 94 8.06 31.79 -17.53
N THR A 95 9.36 31.69 -17.78
CA THR A 95 10.10 30.42 -17.84
C THR A 95 11.19 30.38 -16.79
N TYR A 96 11.49 29.18 -16.29
CA TYR A 96 12.61 28.94 -15.38
C TYR A 96 13.81 28.43 -16.18
N SER A 97 15.00 28.96 -15.92
CA SER A 97 16.25 28.59 -16.60
C SER A 97 17.36 28.38 -15.57
N SER A 98 18.28 27.46 -15.86
CA SER A 98 19.53 27.30 -15.09
C SER A 98 20.61 28.31 -15.50
N GLN A 99 20.42 29.02 -16.61
CA GLN A 99 21.30 30.09 -17.07
C GLN A 99 20.70 31.46 -16.73
N ALA A 100 21.54 32.38 -16.27
CA ALA A 100 21.11 33.75 -15.99
C ALA A 100 20.70 34.46 -17.29
N CYS A 101 19.52 35.08 -17.29
CA CYS A 101 19.04 35.91 -18.40
C CYS A 101 19.19 37.40 -18.06
N ALA A 102 19.21 38.26 -19.09
CA ALA A 102 19.42 39.71 -18.92
C ALA A 102 18.47 40.38 -17.90
N ASN A 103 17.24 39.88 -17.74
CA ASN A 103 16.24 40.38 -16.79
C ASN A 103 15.85 39.33 -15.72
N ALA A 104 16.72 38.36 -15.43
CA ALA A 104 16.39 37.27 -14.53
C ALA A 104 16.33 37.72 -13.07
N LYS A 105 15.29 37.26 -12.36
CA LYS A 105 15.30 37.23 -10.88
C LYS A 105 15.81 35.88 -10.42
N ARG A 106 16.83 35.88 -9.55
CA ARG A 106 17.31 34.69 -8.86
C ARG A 106 16.18 34.18 -7.97
N VAL A 107 15.74 32.96 -8.20
CA VAL A 107 14.80 32.26 -7.34
C VAL A 107 15.62 31.29 -6.53
N ASP A 108 15.61 31.47 -5.21
CA ASP A 108 16.16 30.46 -4.33
C ASP A 108 15.18 29.28 -4.34
N VAL A 109 15.63 28.16 -4.90
CA VAL A 109 14.86 26.89 -4.92
C VAL A 109 15.31 26.02 -3.74
N ALA A 110 16.10 26.56 -2.82
CA ALA A 110 16.24 25.98 -1.51
C ALA A 110 14.85 25.75 -0.93
N ASP A 111 14.54 24.49 -0.68
CA ASP A 111 13.33 24.06 -0.03
C ASP A 111 13.21 24.80 1.31
N GLU A 112 12.20 25.66 1.45
CA GLU A 112 11.97 26.48 2.66
C GLU A 112 11.79 25.62 3.92
N ARG A 113 11.62 24.30 3.76
CA ARG A 113 11.57 23.36 4.87
C ARG A 113 12.89 23.34 5.63
N SER A 114 12.79 23.59 6.93
CA SER A 114 13.93 23.45 7.84
C SER A 114 14.45 22.01 7.86
N ASP A 115 15.71 21.82 8.26
CA ASP A 115 16.32 20.49 8.42
C ASP A 115 15.46 19.54 9.27
N ALA A 116 14.85 20.07 10.33
CA ALA A 116 13.97 19.31 11.21
C ALA A 116 12.72 18.81 10.46
N GLN A 117 12.12 19.66 9.62
CA GLN A 117 10.96 19.29 8.80
C GLN A 117 11.32 18.27 7.73
N ARG A 118 12.51 18.39 7.11
CA ARG A 118 13.01 17.39 6.16
C ARG A 118 13.15 16.02 6.82
N ARG A 119 13.82 15.94 7.98
CA ARG A 119 13.97 14.68 8.73
C ARG A 119 12.63 14.07 9.14
N GLN A 120 11.68 14.89 9.58
CA GLN A 120 10.34 14.41 9.91
C GLN A 120 9.63 13.83 8.67
N SER A 121 9.72 14.50 7.52
CA SER A 121 9.14 14.03 6.26
C SER A 121 9.79 12.72 5.80
N GLU A 122 11.11 12.60 5.92
CA GLU A 122 11.86 11.40 5.58
C GLU A 122 11.47 10.22 6.50
N GLU A 123 11.31 10.47 7.79
CA GLU A 123 10.89 9.44 8.75
C GLU A 123 9.48 8.94 8.47
N LEU A 124 8.53 9.84 8.18
CA LEU A 124 7.18 9.46 7.77
C LEU A 124 7.21 8.62 6.49
N THR A 125 7.98 9.06 5.49
CA THR A 125 8.16 8.32 4.24
C THR A 125 8.75 6.93 4.48
N ALA A 126 9.71 6.81 5.40
CA ALA A 126 10.31 5.53 5.74
C ALA A 126 9.31 4.58 6.43
N ARG A 127 8.44 5.10 7.29
CA ARG A 127 7.35 4.32 7.91
C ARG A 127 6.33 3.86 6.88
N ASP A 128 5.91 4.76 5.99
CA ASP A 128 4.95 4.46 4.93
C ASP A 128 5.48 3.40 3.96
N LYS A 129 6.77 3.47 3.59
CA LYS A 129 7.42 2.44 2.78
C LYS A 129 7.38 1.06 3.43
N ARG A 130 7.63 0.97 4.74
CA ARG A 130 7.55 -0.31 5.47
C ARG A 130 6.12 -0.84 5.51
N LEU A 131 5.14 0.05 5.72
CA LEU A 131 3.72 -0.32 5.72
C LEU A 131 3.27 -0.82 4.34
N ALA A 132 3.68 -0.12 3.27
CA ALA A 132 3.39 -0.52 1.90
C ALA A 132 3.97 -1.91 1.58
N ALA A 133 5.24 -2.15 1.90
CA ALA A 133 5.88 -3.45 1.71
C ALA A 133 5.17 -4.58 2.48
N TRP A 134 4.70 -4.31 3.69
CA TRP A 134 3.92 -5.27 4.47
C TRP A 134 2.57 -5.59 3.82
N LEU A 135 1.87 -4.57 3.29
CA LEU A 135 0.60 -4.77 2.57
C LEU A 135 0.80 -5.52 1.25
N GLU A 136 1.90 -5.28 0.54
CA GLU A 136 2.27 -6.02 -0.67
C GLU A 136 2.52 -7.49 -0.35
N ALA A 137 3.27 -7.79 0.72
CA ALA A 137 3.48 -9.17 1.17
C ALA A 137 2.14 -9.87 1.49
N GLN A 138 1.23 -9.20 2.20
CA GLN A 138 -0.11 -9.73 2.46
C GLN A 138 -0.93 -9.98 1.20
N ARG A 139 -0.82 -9.10 0.19
CA ARG A 139 -1.48 -9.29 -1.10
C ARG A 139 -0.94 -10.55 -1.77
N HIS A 140 0.39 -10.71 -1.84
CA HIS A 140 1.02 -11.88 -2.42
C HIS A 140 0.60 -13.19 -1.73
N GLU A 141 0.49 -13.20 -0.39
CA GLU A 141 0.00 -14.38 0.35
C GLU A 141 -1.44 -14.75 -0.04
N ARG A 142 -2.33 -13.75 -0.18
CA ARG A 142 -3.72 -13.99 -0.58
C ARG A 142 -3.83 -14.47 -2.02
N GLU A 143 -3.03 -13.90 -2.92
CA GLU A 143 -2.96 -14.33 -4.33
C GLU A 143 -2.41 -15.75 -4.47
N ALA A 144 -1.38 -16.10 -3.69
CA ALA A 144 -0.85 -17.46 -3.62
C ALA A 144 -1.90 -18.45 -3.10
N ALA A 145 -2.64 -18.10 -2.05
CA ALA A 145 -3.72 -18.94 -1.52
C ALA A 145 -4.87 -19.11 -2.53
N ALA A 146 -5.29 -18.02 -3.21
CA ALA A 146 -6.37 -18.05 -4.19
C ALA A 146 -5.99 -18.84 -5.45
N SER A 147 -4.75 -18.73 -5.92
CA SER A 147 -4.24 -19.49 -7.06
C SER A 147 -4.15 -20.98 -6.75
N ALA A 148 -3.67 -21.37 -5.57
CA ALA A 148 -3.67 -22.77 -5.12
C ALA A 148 -5.09 -23.36 -5.02
N ALA A 149 -6.05 -22.61 -4.48
CA ALA A 149 -7.45 -23.02 -4.44
C ALA A 149 -8.06 -23.17 -5.85
N SER A 150 -7.66 -22.32 -6.79
CA SER A 150 -8.12 -22.40 -8.18
C SER A 150 -7.55 -23.62 -8.91
N ALA A 151 -6.27 -23.95 -8.69
CA ALA A 151 -5.62 -25.13 -9.28
C ALA A 151 -6.24 -26.46 -8.82
N THR A 152 -6.60 -26.57 -7.53
CA THR A 152 -7.31 -27.76 -7.03
C THR A 152 -8.72 -27.87 -7.60
N ARG A 153 -9.39 -26.74 -7.89
CA ARG A 153 -10.71 -26.74 -8.52
C ARG A 153 -10.66 -27.22 -9.98
N THR A 154 -9.70 -26.75 -10.77
CA THR A 154 -9.57 -27.13 -12.18
C THR A 154 -9.25 -28.62 -12.36
N THR A 155 -8.38 -29.17 -11.51
CA THR A 155 -8.06 -30.61 -11.51
C THR A 155 -9.27 -31.47 -11.15
N ARG A 156 -10.10 -31.05 -10.18
CA ARG A 156 -11.34 -31.77 -9.84
C ARG A 156 -12.36 -31.76 -10.98
N VAL A 157 -12.51 -30.61 -11.66
CA VAL A 157 -13.41 -30.50 -12.83
C VAL A 157 -12.90 -31.38 -13.98
N ALA A 158 -11.59 -31.38 -14.26
CA ALA A 158 -11.01 -32.20 -15.31
C ALA A 158 -11.13 -33.73 -15.05
N LYS A 159 -11.08 -34.15 -13.77
CA LYS A 159 -11.31 -35.55 -13.41
C LYS A 159 -12.78 -35.94 -13.60
N ALA A 160 -13.71 -35.11 -13.14
CA ALA A 160 -15.14 -35.35 -13.29
C ALA A 160 -15.56 -35.44 -14.77
N SER A 161 -14.99 -34.61 -15.65
CA SER A 161 -15.28 -34.67 -17.09
C SER A 161 -14.77 -35.96 -17.76
N LYS A 162 -13.64 -36.53 -17.29
CA LYS A 162 -13.12 -37.80 -17.83
C LYS A 162 -13.97 -39.00 -17.40
N GLU A 163 -14.48 -39.00 -16.18
CA GLU A 163 -15.33 -40.08 -15.67
C GLU A 163 -16.68 -40.14 -16.40
N CYS A 164 -17.23 -38.98 -16.80
CA CYS A 164 -18.45 -38.91 -17.62
C CYS A 164 -18.23 -39.41 -19.06
N GLY A 165 -17.04 -39.18 -19.65
CA GLY A 165 -16.75 -39.63 -21.02
C GLY A 165 -16.57 -41.14 -21.18
N ALA A 166 -16.21 -41.85 -20.11
CA ALA A 166 -15.91 -43.29 -20.17
C ALA A 166 -17.12 -44.20 -19.90
N LYS A 167 -18.19 -43.69 -19.28
CA LYS A 167 -19.39 -44.46 -18.93
C LYS A 167 -20.62 -43.95 -19.69
N SER A 168 -20.88 -44.60 -20.82
CA SER A 168 -22.15 -44.70 -21.56
C SER A 168 -22.88 -43.41 -21.99
N LYS A 169 -23.36 -43.43 -23.25
CA LYS A 169 -24.20 -42.39 -23.87
C LYS A 169 -25.57 -42.19 -23.20
N GLU A 170 -25.97 -43.05 -22.26
CA GLU A 170 -27.33 -43.04 -21.69
C GLU A 170 -27.50 -42.25 -20.38
N SER A 171 -26.43 -41.97 -19.62
CA SER A 171 -26.61 -41.55 -18.21
C SER A 171 -25.92 -40.27 -17.76
N CYS A 172 -25.18 -39.59 -18.63
CA CYS A 172 -24.80 -38.22 -18.33
C CYS A 172 -26.08 -37.39 -18.37
N PRO A 173 -26.56 -36.81 -17.25
CA PRO A 173 -27.71 -35.93 -17.30
C PRO A 173 -27.34 -34.82 -18.28
N ALA A 174 -28.05 -34.77 -19.41
CA ALA A 174 -27.97 -33.65 -20.33
C ALA A 174 -28.27 -32.43 -19.47
N GLY A 175 -27.22 -31.72 -19.09
CA GLY A 175 -27.35 -30.56 -18.23
C GLY A 175 -28.22 -29.59 -19.00
N GLU A 176 -29.49 -29.47 -18.60
CA GLU A 176 -30.33 -28.41 -19.09
C GLU A 176 -29.51 -27.13 -18.98
N PRO A 177 -29.47 -26.31 -20.03
CA PRO A 177 -28.70 -25.09 -20.01
C PRO A 177 -29.16 -24.32 -18.79
N VAL A 178 -28.32 -24.25 -17.76
CA VAL A 178 -28.62 -23.51 -16.54
C VAL A 178 -28.81 -22.09 -17.01
N THR A 179 -30.07 -21.71 -17.20
CA THR A 179 -30.47 -20.37 -17.57
C THR A 179 -29.76 -19.50 -16.59
N ARG A 180 -28.85 -18.69 -17.14
CA ARG A 180 -27.92 -17.83 -16.44
C ARG A 180 -28.78 -16.90 -15.58
N GLN A 181 -29.14 -17.36 -14.38
CA GLN A 181 -29.74 -16.53 -13.37
C GLN A 181 -28.64 -15.53 -13.09
N THR A 182 -28.77 -14.36 -13.71
CA THR A 182 -28.13 -13.14 -13.31
C THR A 182 -28.47 -12.95 -11.85
N ARG A 183 -27.67 -13.58 -10.98
CA ARG A 183 -27.58 -13.20 -9.59
C ARG A 183 -27.07 -11.78 -9.65
N THR A 184 -28.01 -10.85 -9.62
CA THR A 184 -27.80 -9.47 -9.26
C THR A 184 -27.11 -9.54 -7.91
N ILE A 185 -25.77 -9.46 -7.92
CA ILE A 185 -25.00 -9.33 -6.71
C ILE A 185 -25.41 -7.94 -6.21
N ALA A 186 -26.32 -7.91 -5.24
CA ALA A 186 -26.57 -6.73 -4.46
C ALA A 186 -25.23 -6.40 -3.81
N VAL A 187 -24.51 -5.45 -4.41
CA VAL A 187 -23.32 -4.85 -3.80
C VAL A 187 -23.83 -4.27 -2.50
N LEU A 188 -23.58 -4.99 -1.42
CA LEU A 188 -23.98 -4.61 -0.08
C LEU A 188 -23.27 -3.27 0.17
N ALA A 189 -24.04 -2.19 0.10
CA ALA A 189 -23.53 -0.85 0.33
C ALA A 189 -22.79 -0.84 1.67
N PRO A 190 -21.58 -0.26 1.74
CA PRO A 190 -20.87 -0.16 3.00
C PRO A 190 -21.77 0.56 4.02
N PRO A 191 -21.80 0.12 5.28
CA PRO A 191 -22.62 0.74 6.30
C PRO A 191 -22.27 2.23 6.40
N SER A 192 -23.29 3.08 6.24
CA SER A 192 -23.12 4.53 6.35
C SER A 192 -22.60 4.86 7.75
N PRO A 193 -21.61 5.77 7.89
CA PRO A 193 -21.13 6.17 9.20
C PRO A 193 -22.27 6.81 9.99
N VAL A 194 -22.55 6.25 11.16
CA VAL A 194 -23.58 6.73 12.09
C VAL A 194 -23.18 8.15 12.49
N ALA A 195 -24.03 9.13 12.20
CA ALA A 195 -23.81 10.52 12.54
C ALA A 195 -23.75 10.68 14.07
N GLY A 196 -22.52 10.74 14.60
CA GLY A 196 -22.27 11.09 15.99
C GLY A 196 -22.74 12.51 16.26
N LYS A 197 -23.72 12.65 17.16
CA LYS A 197 -24.26 13.93 17.62
C LYS A 197 -23.22 14.58 18.55
N SER A 198 -22.44 15.51 18.02
CA SER A 198 -21.52 16.34 18.80
C SER A 198 -22.32 17.12 19.87
N ARG A 199 -21.94 16.96 21.13
CA ARG A 199 -22.38 17.80 22.26
C ARG A 199 -21.44 18.99 22.40
#